data_AF-A0A1G6CPE1-F1
#
_entry.id   AF-A0A1G6CPE1-F1
#
_cell.length_a   1.000
_cell.length_b   1.000
_cell.length_c   1.000
_cell.angle_alpha   90.00
_cell.angle_beta   90.00
_cell.angle_gamma   90.00
#
_symmetry.space_group_name_H-M   'P 1'
#
loop_
_entity.id
_entity.type
_entity.pdbx_description
1 polymer ?
#
loop_
_entity_poly.entity_id
_entity_poly.type
_entity_poly.pdbx_seq_one_letter_code
_entity_poly.pdbx_strand_id
1 'polypeptide(L)'
;MIKANLSKKTIIGVALAAVLALGGFSVQSLRAAERVDTAATVTITANIDSNDTSVFASRYKDSWNADSIVEMDPVTVDLYKIASLEETGTLSPDSRFSNIPVGELLKSPNADTIIEKIVTPAKEIAEGLSPDKTIAFENGSLSATATIPGGAGLYLYIPKAKDNRYSYNFISYVILAPNSDYTDTTGTSDKWNYNVGFSLKGTEEQRTGSLLIKKKLESYNISLGDVSFVYRVKGQLDDQIIDNVYTIDFTGPDQESRLITGLPATAKVTVTEEYAGVSYKPVEGSQTVYTDVEIVADDGDEEPVIPPATVDFKNTYDDGLISSGIAAENQFIDDGNGEVHFDGRKPFESENVR
;
A
#
# COMPACT_ATOMS: atom_id res chain seq x y z
N MET A 1 -18.94 9.79 47.25
CA MET A 1 -18.97 10.85 46.21
C MET A 1 -17.57 11.36 46.00
N ILE A 2 -16.84 10.76 45.05
CA ILE A 2 -15.58 11.30 44.53
C ILE A 2 -15.68 11.12 43.02
N LYS A 3 -15.92 12.24 42.32
CA LYS A 3 -15.99 12.30 40.86
C LYS A 3 -14.56 12.27 40.34
N ALA A 4 -14.16 11.16 39.71
CA ALA A 4 -12.99 11.12 38.86
C ALA A 4 -13.39 11.64 37.47
N ASN A 5 -12.92 12.84 37.14
CA ASN A 5 -12.96 13.40 35.80
C ASN A 5 -11.78 12.84 35.02
N LEU A 6 -12.03 11.97 34.03
CA LEU A 6 -11.05 11.63 32.99
C LEU A 6 -11.79 11.13 31.73
N SER A 7 -11.82 11.95 30.70
CA SER A 7 -11.10 11.68 29.45
C SER A 7 -11.53 12.69 28.38
N LYS A 8 -10.61 13.59 28.02
CA LYS A 8 -10.58 14.15 26.67
C LYS A 8 -9.64 13.24 25.90
N LYS A 9 -10.18 12.25 25.19
CA LYS A 9 -9.39 11.53 24.18
C LYS A 9 -9.18 12.52 23.04
N THR A 10 -7.93 12.92 22.88
CA THR A 10 -7.43 13.69 21.74
C THR A 10 -7.61 12.82 20.51
N ILE A 11 -8.65 13.12 19.73
CA ILE A 11 -8.70 12.71 18.32
C ILE A 11 -7.60 13.52 17.65
N ILE A 12 -6.43 12.90 17.44
CA ILE A 12 -5.43 13.44 16.52
C ILE A 12 -5.96 13.14 15.12
N GLY A 13 -6.99 13.89 14.72
CA GLY A 13 -7.29 14.07 13.32
C GLY A 13 -6.18 14.93 12.77
N VAL A 14 -5.21 14.31 12.10
CA VAL A 14 -4.31 15.04 11.21
C VAL A 14 -5.18 15.51 10.05
N ALA A 15 -5.84 16.65 10.25
CA ALA A 15 -6.35 17.45 9.16
C ALA A 15 -5.12 17.95 8.40
N LEU A 16 -4.69 17.16 7.42
CA LEU A 16 -3.61 17.53 6.53
C LEU A 16 -4.11 18.72 5.71
N ALA A 17 -3.75 19.92 6.13
CA ALA A 17 -3.95 21.12 5.36
C ALA A 17 -3.14 20.95 4.06
N ALA A 18 -3.82 20.59 2.99
CA ALA A 18 -3.30 20.62 1.64
C ALA A 18 -2.97 22.08 1.33
N VAL A 19 -1.74 22.51 1.60
CA VAL A 19 -1.13 23.60 0.83
C VAL A 19 -0.74 22.98 -0.50
N LEU A 20 -1.76 22.65 -1.31
CA LEU A 20 -1.59 22.77 -2.74
C LEU A 20 -1.34 24.25 -2.94
N ALA A 21 -0.26 24.62 -3.63
CA ALA A 21 -0.20 25.91 -4.29
C ALA A 21 -1.25 25.91 -5.41
N LEU A 22 -2.53 25.88 -5.02
CA LEU A 22 -3.65 26.25 -5.86
C LEU A 22 -3.52 27.76 -6.00
N GLY A 23 -2.76 28.18 -7.00
CA GLY A 23 -2.99 29.47 -7.62
C GLY A 23 -4.48 29.52 -7.94
N GLY A 24 -5.22 30.30 -7.17
CA GLY A 24 -6.67 30.42 -7.32
C GLY A 24 -6.96 30.94 -8.71
N PHE A 25 -7.45 30.09 -9.60
CA PHE A 25 -7.99 30.53 -10.86
C PHE A 25 -9.07 31.57 -10.53
N SER A 26 -8.92 32.77 -11.04
CA SER A 26 -10.00 33.75 -11.01
C SER A 26 -10.34 34.05 -12.46
N VAL A 27 -11.64 33.97 -12.78
CA VAL A 27 -12.21 34.12 -14.13
C VAL A 27 -12.21 35.59 -14.54
N GLN A 28 -11.04 36.22 -14.56
CA GLN A 28 -10.81 37.41 -15.38
C GLN A 28 -9.72 37.06 -16.39
N SER A 29 -10.13 36.19 -17.33
CA SER A 29 -9.40 35.76 -18.52
C SER A 29 -8.08 35.01 -18.28
N LEU A 30 -8.02 33.75 -18.74
CA LEU A 30 -6.79 33.11 -19.24
C LEU A 30 -6.27 33.86 -20.49
N ARG A 31 -6.13 35.18 -20.39
CA ARG A 31 -5.43 36.01 -21.35
C ARG A 31 -4.10 36.36 -20.72
N ALA A 32 -3.16 35.42 -20.82
CA ALA A 32 -1.81 35.85 -21.15
C ALA A 32 -1.96 36.77 -22.39
N ALA A 33 -1.26 37.92 -22.42
CA ALA A 33 -1.35 38.85 -23.54
C ALA A 33 -0.94 38.19 -24.88
N GLU A 34 -0.27 37.03 -24.81
CA GLU A 34 0.19 36.21 -25.93
C GLU A 34 -0.59 34.87 -26.04
N ARG A 35 -0.79 34.40 -27.28
CA ARG A 35 -1.42 33.08 -27.56
C ARG A 35 -0.58 31.95 -26.99
N VAL A 36 -1.23 30.83 -26.65
CA VAL A 36 -0.51 29.59 -26.32
C VAL A 36 0.26 29.14 -27.57
N ASP A 37 1.56 28.89 -27.43
CA ASP A 37 2.36 28.19 -28.43
C ASP A 37 2.13 26.69 -28.24
N THR A 38 1.19 26.14 -29.02
CA THR A 38 0.82 24.73 -28.93
C THR A 38 1.90 23.79 -29.48
N ALA A 39 2.89 24.31 -30.20
CA ALA A 39 4.03 23.54 -30.71
C ALA A 39 5.20 23.48 -29.71
N ALA A 40 5.20 24.35 -28.69
CA ALA A 40 6.22 24.38 -27.67
C ALA A 40 6.27 23.06 -26.88
N THR A 41 7.48 22.71 -26.48
CA THR A 41 7.73 21.59 -25.57
C THR A 41 7.31 21.98 -24.16
N VAL A 42 6.48 21.16 -23.52
CA VAL A 42 6.19 21.27 -22.09
C VAL A 42 7.10 20.35 -21.29
N THR A 43 7.51 20.81 -20.11
CA THR A 43 8.19 20.01 -19.10
C THR A 43 7.30 19.93 -17.87
N ILE A 44 7.00 18.71 -17.43
CA ILE A 44 6.25 18.44 -16.20
C ILE A 44 7.21 17.81 -15.20
N THR A 45 7.40 18.46 -14.06
CA THR A 45 8.30 18.03 -12.99
C THR A 45 7.50 17.53 -11.79
N ALA A 46 7.71 16.27 -11.40
CA ALA A 46 7.27 15.75 -10.12
C ALA A 46 8.39 15.93 -9.10
N ASN A 47 8.05 16.38 -7.89
CA ASN A 47 9.01 16.62 -6.81
C ASN A 47 8.62 15.88 -5.53
N ILE A 48 9.60 15.51 -4.73
CA ILE A 48 9.44 15.10 -3.34
C ILE A 48 10.09 16.22 -2.52
N ASP A 49 9.30 16.90 -1.68
CA ASP A 49 9.81 18.05 -0.94
C ASP A 49 10.96 17.62 0.00
N SER A 50 12.09 18.33 -0.04
CA SER A 50 13.25 18.03 0.79
C SER A 50 12.93 18.07 2.28
N ASN A 51 11.95 18.89 2.67
CA ASN A 51 11.47 19.04 4.04
C ASN A 51 10.26 18.15 4.35
N ASP A 52 9.84 17.28 3.43
CA ASP A 52 8.80 16.31 3.70
C ASP A 52 9.28 15.30 4.75
N THR A 53 8.54 15.23 5.86
CA THR A 53 8.76 14.35 7.01
C THR A 53 7.74 13.21 7.07
N SER A 54 6.96 12.98 6.01
CA SER A 54 6.07 11.82 5.89
C SER A 54 6.87 10.51 5.91
N VAL A 55 6.19 9.41 6.24
CA VAL A 55 6.78 8.07 6.15
C VAL A 55 7.27 7.78 4.74
N PHE A 56 6.50 8.16 3.71
CA PHE A 56 6.91 8.05 2.31
C PHE A 56 8.24 8.74 2.03
N ALA A 57 8.35 10.05 2.31
CA ALA A 57 9.55 10.80 1.99
C ALA A 57 10.77 10.33 2.79
N SER A 58 10.56 9.90 4.04
CA SER A 58 11.63 9.38 4.89
C SER A 58 12.14 8.05 4.36
N ARG A 59 11.25 7.10 4.09
CA ARG A 59 11.62 5.77 3.56
C ARG A 59 12.20 5.84 2.15
N TYR A 60 11.69 6.74 1.32
CA TYR A 60 12.29 7.01 0.01
C TYR A 60 13.75 7.48 0.14
N LYS A 61 14.06 8.42 1.04
CA LYS A 61 15.44 8.85 1.30
C LYS A 61 16.30 7.73 1.90
N ASP A 62 15.73 6.92 2.81
CA ASP A 62 16.44 5.79 3.41
C ASP A 62 16.81 4.71 2.37
N SER A 63 15.99 4.52 1.34
CA SER A 63 16.26 3.56 0.24
C SER A 63 17.50 3.91 -0.58
N TRP A 64 18.03 5.13 -0.45
CA TRP A 64 19.24 5.55 -1.14
C TRP A 64 20.52 5.01 -0.49
N ASN A 65 20.41 4.58 0.77
CA ASN A 65 21.53 4.00 1.49
C ASN A 65 21.63 2.50 1.18
N ALA A 66 22.80 2.07 0.69
CA ALA A 66 23.06 0.67 0.36
C ALA A 66 22.96 -0.28 1.57
N ASP A 67 23.12 0.22 2.79
CA ASP A 67 22.99 -0.56 4.02
C ASP A 67 21.56 -0.52 4.61
N SER A 68 20.61 0.12 3.92
CA SER A 68 19.21 0.21 4.36
C SER A 68 18.48 -1.11 4.17
N ILE A 69 17.56 -1.41 5.09
CA ILE A 69 16.59 -2.51 4.96
C ILE A 69 15.36 -2.12 4.13
N VAL A 70 15.30 -0.87 3.64
CA VAL A 70 14.17 -0.38 2.84
C VAL A 70 14.40 -0.74 1.37
N GLU A 71 13.65 -1.72 0.89
CA GLU A 71 13.61 -2.08 -0.52
C GLU A 71 12.41 -1.36 -1.18
N MET A 72 12.71 -0.29 -1.91
CA MET A 72 11.73 0.59 -2.55
C MET A 72 11.64 0.27 -4.04
N ASP A 73 10.43 0.05 -4.52
CA ASP A 73 10.17 -0.06 -5.95
C ASP A 73 10.33 1.31 -6.64
N PRO A 74 10.55 1.35 -7.97
CA PRO A 74 10.64 2.61 -8.69
C PRO A 74 9.43 3.51 -8.42
N VAL A 75 9.68 4.69 -7.83
CA VAL A 75 8.66 5.73 -7.69
C VAL A 75 8.38 6.31 -9.06
N THR A 76 7.14 6.20 -9.50
CA THR A 76 6.71 6.62 -10.85
C THR A 76 5.48 7.51 -10.79
N VAL A 77 5.30 8.33 -11.82
CA VAL A 77 4.08 9.10 -12.05
C VAL A 77 3.63 8.94 -13.49
N ASP A 78 2.50 8.30 -13.68
CA ASP A 78 1.87 8.14 -14.98
C ASP A 78 1.12 9.42 -15.35
N LEU A 79 1.34 9.91 -16.57
CA LEU A 79 0.72 11.10 -17.13
C LEU A 79 -0.21 10.71 -18.28
N TYR A 80 -1.47 11.14 -18.19
CA TYR A 80 -2.48 10.97 -19.22
C TYR A 80 -2.95 12.35 -19.68
N LYS A 81 -2.75 12.68 -20.95
CA LYS A 81 -3.27 13.89 -21.57
C LYS A 81 -4.79 13.74 -21.76
N ILE A 82 -5.55 14.38 -20.89
CA ILE A 82 -7.02 14.31 -20.89
C ILE A 82 -7.67 15.41 -21.76
N ALA A 83 -6.92 16.47 -22.07
CA ALA A 83 -7.34 17.49 -23.03
C ALA A 83 -6.13 18.20 -23.66
N SER A 84 -6.28 18.67 -24.89
CA SER A 84 -5.35 19.59 -25.54
C SER A 84 -5.69 21.03 -25.19
N LEU A 85 -4.67 21.89 -25.09
CA LEU A 85 -4.84 23.33 -24.91
C LEU A 85 -4.65 24.01 -26.25
N GLU A 86 -5.68 24.72 -26.71
CA GLU A 86 -5.66 25.46 -27.98
C GLU A 86 -4.95 26.80 -27.85
N GLU A 87 -4.55 27.42 -28.97
CA GLU A 87 -3.92 28.76 -29.01
C GLU A 87 -4.71 29.84 -28.25
N THR A 88 -6.03 29.65 -28.15
CA THR A 88 -6.98 30.56 -27.49
C THR A 88 -7.07 30.37 -25.97
N GLY A 89 -6.36 29.38 -25.40
CA GLY A 89 -6.47 29.00 -24.00
C GLY A 89 -7.68 28.12 -23.68
N THR A 90 -8.37 27.60 -24.70
CA THR A 90 -9.52 26.70 -24.53
C THR A 90 -9.05 25.25 -24.45
N LEU A 91 -9.73 24.43 -23.63
CA LEU A 91 -9.46 22.99 -23.54
C LEU A 91 -10.36 22.18 -24.49
N SER A 92 -9.74 21.32 -25.28
CA SER A 92 -10.38 20.34 -26.17
C SER A 92 -10.16 18.94 -25.58
N PRO A 93 -11.20 18.25 -25.06
CA PRO A 93 -11.07 16.91 -24.51
C PRO A 93 -10.39 15.93 -25.47
N ASP A 94 -9.49 15.11 -24.95
CA ASP A 94 -8.97 13.96 -25.69
C ASP A 94 -10.09 12.95 -25.94
N SER A 95 -10.06 12.27 -27.09
CA SER A 95 -11.11 11.31 -27.46
C SER A 95 -11.32 10.18 -26.43
N ARG A 96 -10.26 9.77 -25.73
CA ARG A 96 -10.32 8.75 -24.67
C ARG A 96 -11.08 9.25 -23.44
N PHE A 97 -11.13 10.57 -23.26
CA PHE A 97 -11.69 11.27 -22.11
C PHE A 97 -12.86 12.19 -22.48
N SER A 98 -13.57 11.90 -23.58
CA SER A 98 -14.61 12.79 -24.14
C SER A 98 -15.76 13.12 -23.18
N ASN A 99 -16.01 12.26 -22.19
CA ASN A 99 -17.06 12.43 -21.20
C ASN A 99 -16.62 13.25 -19.98
N ILE A 100 -15.34 13.61 -19.89
CA ILE A 100 -14.79 14.39 -18.78
C ILE A 100 -15.08 15.88 -19.01
N PRO A 101 -15.77 16.56 -18.09
CA PRO A 101 -16.14 17.97 -18.23
C PRO A 101 -14.95 18.89 -17.91
N VAL A 102 -13.87 18.82 -18.70
CA VAL A 102 -12.62 19.59 -18.49
C VAL A 102 -12.83 21.11 -18.48
N GLY A 103 -13.91 21.60 -19.12
CA GLY A 103 -14.32 23.00 -19.07
C GLY A 103 -14.72 23.48 -17.67
N GLU A 104 -15.04 22.57 -16.73
CA GLU A 104 -15.25 22.91 -15.33
C GLU A 104 -13.99 23.51 -14.70
N LEU A 105 -12.79 23.05 -15.08
CA LEU A 105 -11.51 23.59 -14.57
C LEU A 105 -11.39 25.11 -14.81
N LEU A 106 -11.90 25.58 -15.94
CA LEU A 106 -11.87 26.99 -16.34
C LEU A 106 -12.85 27.86 -15.55
N LYS A 107 -13.81 27.25 -14.83
CA LYS A 107 -14.78 27.95 -13.96
C LYS A 107 -14.22 28.22 -12.58
N SER A 108 -12.93 27.96 -12.35
CA SER A 108 -12.28 28.11 -11.05
C SER A 108 -12.95 27.36 -9.90
N PRO A 109 -13.28 26.06 -10.08
CA PRO A 109 -13.88 25.25 -9.05
C PRO A 109 -12.90 25.03 -7.89
N ASN A 110 -13.43 24.71 -6.71
CA ASN A 110 -12.61 24.23 -5.61
C ASN A 110 -12.00 22.85 -5.93
N ALA A 111 -11.00 22.44 -5.14
CA ALA A 111 -10.29 21.18 -5.32
C ALA A 111 -11.23 19.97 -5.32
N ASP A 112 -12.20 19.91 -4.40
CA ASP A 112 -13.14 18.79 -4.29
C ASP A 112 -13.97 18.61 -5.56
N THR A 113 -14.43 19.71 -6.15
CA THR A 113 -15.19 19.69 -7.41
C THR A 113 -14.33 19.20 -8.57
N ILE A 114 -13.04 19.56 -8.60
CA ILE A 114 -12.10 19.06 -9.63
C ILE A 114 -11.89 17.56 -9.44
N ILE A 115 -11.72 17.11 -8.20
CA ILE A 115 -11.54 15.69 -7.88
C ILE A 115 -12.77 14.90 -8.33
N GLU A 116 -13.95 15.29 -7.87
CA GLU A 116 -15.21 14.60 -8.13
C GLU A 116 -15.55 14.55 -9.62
N LYS A 117 -15.43 15.68 -10.33
CA LYS A 117 -15.91 15.78 -11.72
C LYS A 117 -14.87 15.44 -12.78
N ILE A 118 -13.58 15.55 -12.47
CA ILE A 118 -12.50 15.40 -13.46
C ILE A 118 -11.57 14.26 -13.07
N VAL A 119 -10.94 14.33 -11.89
CA VAL A 119 -9.86 13.40 -11.52
C VAL A 119 -10.38 11.99 -11.34
N THR A 120 -11.41 11.79 -10.51
CA THR A 120 -11.98 10.46 -10.23
C THR A 120 -12.44 9.75 -11.52
N PRO A 121 -13.33 10.34 -12.35
CA PRO A 121 -13.75 9.66 -13.58
C PRO A 121 -12.62 9.50 -14.61
N ALA A 122 -11.65 10.42 -14.67
CA ALA A 122 -10.50 10.24 -15.56
C ALA A 122 -9.55 9.13 -15.08
N LYS A 123 -9.39 8.96 -13.75
CA LYS A 123 -8.60 7.88 -13.16
C LYS A 123 -9.22 6.52 -13.45
N GLU A 124 -10.54 6.38 -13.31
CA GLU A 124 -11.26 5.15 -13.66
C GLU A 124 -11.06 4.78 -15.14
N ILE A 125 -11.13 5.76 -16.06
CA ILE A 125 -10.83 5.52 -17.49
C ILE A 125 -9.37 5.10 -17.69
N ALA A 126 -8.45 5.71 -16.95
CA ALA A 126 -7.01 5.46 -17.09
C ALA A 126 -6.58 4.04 -16.68
N GLU A 127 -7.34 3.33 -15.83
CA GLU A 127 -7.03 1.95 -15.41
C GLU A 127 -6.94 0.97 -16.60
N GLY A 128 -7.66 1.24 -17.69
CA GLY A 128 -7.63 0.45 -18.92
C GLY A 128 -6.69 0.98 -20.02
N LEU A 129 -5.89 2.01 -19.74
CA LEU A 129 -5.08 2.72 -20.73
C LEU A 129 -3.58 2.67 -20.38
N SER A 130 -2.75 2.75 -21.41
CA SER A 130 -1.33 3.07 -21.19
C SER A 130 -1.13 4.58 -21.03
N PRO A 131 -0.21 5.01 -20.16
CA PRO A 131 0.10 6.43 -19.99
C PRO A 131 0.75 7.01 -21.25
N ASP A 132 0.53 8.30 -21.48
CA ASP A 132 1.19 9.02 -22.59
C ASP A 132 2.67 9.27 -22.27
N LYS A 133 2.98 9.47 -20.98
CA LYS A 133 4.34 9.52 -20.42
C LYS A 133 4.35 9.00 -19.00
N THR A 134 5.48 8.44 -18.58
CA THR A 134 5.75 8.11 -17.18
C THR A 134 6.98 8.89 -16.74
N ILE A 135 6.84 9.63 -15.63
CA ILE A 135 7.97 10.20 -14.90
C ILE A 135 8.49 9.12 -13.96
N ALA A 136 9.78 8.78 -14.04
CA ALA A 136 10.41 7.83 -13.13
C ALA A 136 11.48 8.55 -12.32
N PHE A 137 11.44 8.38 -11.00
CA PHE A 137 12.47 8.92 -10.13
C PHE A 137 13.70 8.01 -10.12
N GLU A 138 14.88 8.62 -10.24
CA GLU A 138 16.14 7.93 -10.03
C GLU A 138 16.47 7.90 -8.53
N ASN A 139 17.09 6.80 -8.10
CA ASN A 139 17.60 6.67 -6.74
C ASN A 139 18.56 7.83 -6.41
N GLY A 140 18.39 8.49 -5.26
CA GLY A 140 19.14 9.69 -4.90
C GLY A 140 18.54 11.02 -5.39
N SER A 141 17.46 11.00 -6.18
CA SER A 141 16.83 12.23 -6.69
C SER A 141 15.51 12.56 -6.00
N LEU A 142 15.31 13.84 -5.66
CA LEU A 142 14.05 14.39 -5.16
C LEU A 142 13.16 14.97 -6.26
N SER A 143 13.59 14.92 -7.52
CA SER A 143 12.82 15.45 -8.64
C SER A 143 13.01 14.61 -9.89
N ALA A 144 11.96 14.47 -10.67
CA ALA A 144 11.99 13.80 -11.96
C ALA A 144 11.06 14.52 -12.95
N THR A 145 11.39 14.43 -14.24
CA THR A 145 10.71 15.22 -15.27
C THR A 145 10.26 14.38 -16.45
N ALA A 146 9.18 14.82 -17.09
CA ALA A 146 8.80 14.38 -18.43
C ALA A 146 8.75 15.59 -19.37
N THR A 147 9.37 15.44 -20.54
CA THR A 147 9.40 16.45 -21.60
C THR A 147 8.53 16.00 -22.76
N ILE A 148 7.59 16.84 -23.19
CA ILE A 148 6.56 16.50 -24.18
C ILE A 148 6.54 17.58 -25.29
N PRO A 149 7.16 17.32 -26.45
CA PRO A 149 7.07 18.22 -27.61
C PRO A 149 5.63 18.39 -28.09
N GLY A 150 5.19 19.63 -28.35
CA GLY A 150 3.79 19.92 -28.70
C GLY A 150 2.80 19.50 -27.60
N GLY A 151 3.25 19.48 -26.35
CA GLY A 151 2.52 18.89 -25.24
C GLY A 151 1.56 19.83 -24.55
N ALA A 152 1.15 20.95 -25.16
CA ALA A 152 0.18 21.85 -24.53
C ALA A 152 -1.15 21.10 -24.24
N GLY A 153 -1.60 21.11 -22.99
CA GLY A 153 -2.77 20.36 -22.55
C GLY A 153 -2.96 20.25 -21.03
N LEU A 154 -4.03 19.55 -20.67
CA LEU A 154 -4.36 19.16 -19.31
C LEU A 154 -3.97 17.69 -19.11
N TYR A 155 -3.19 17.41 -18.08
CA TYR A 155 -2.68 16.08 -17.77
C TYR A 155 -3.21 15.60 -16.43
N LEU A 156 -3.83 14.42 -16.40
CA LEU A 156 -4.02 13.65 -15.17
C LEU A 156 -2.68 13.03 -14.81
N TYR A 157 -2.25 13.18 -13.56
CA TYR A 157 -1.08 12.50 -13.01
C TYR A 157 -1.50 11.49 -11.94
N ILE A 158 -0.96 10.27 -12.03
CA ILE A 158 -1.22 9.17 -11.10
C ILE A 158 0.12 8.67 -10.56
N PRO A 159 0.51 9.09 -9.34
CA PRO A 159 1.74 8.60 -8.71
C PRO A 159 1.57 7.17 -8.18
N LYS A 160 2.66 6.40 -8.24
CA LYS A 160 2.75 5.01 -7.76
C LYS A 160 4.07 4.81 -7.01
N ALA A 161 3.98 4.23 -5.83
CA ALA A 161 5.14 3.80 -5.05
C ALA A 161 4.72 2.69 -4.07
N LYS A 162 5.61 1.72 -3.87
CA LYS A 162 5.54 0.75 -2.78
C LYS A 162 6.96 0.40 -2.34
N ASP A 163 7.10 -0.05 -1.10
CA ASP A 163 8.31 -0.70 -0.61
C ASP A 163 7.96 -2.01 0.09
N ASN A 164 8.97 -2.71 0.61
CA ASN A 164 8.80 -3.98 1.31
C ASN A 164 7.82 -3.96 2.50
N ARG A 165 7.49 -2.77 3.03
CA ARG A 165 6.62 -2.59 4.20
C ARG A 165 5.32 -1.87 3.89
N TYR A 166 5.33 -0.87 3.01
CA TYR A 166 4.20 0.00 2.76
C TYR A 166 3.83 0.09 1.28
N SER A 167 2.53 0.19 1.02
CA SER A 167 2.00 0.77 -0.21
C SER A 167 1.72 2.24 0.05
N TYR A 168 1.97 3.10 -0.94
CA TYR A 168 1.78 4.55 -0.78
C TYR A 168 0.60 5.04 -1.60
N ASN A 169 -0.39 5.60 -0.89
CA ASN A 169 -1.57 6.21 -1.48
C ASN A 169 -1.32 7.70 -1.70
N PHE A 170 -1.35 8.12 -2.97
CA PHE A 170 -1.19 9.52 -3.37
C PHE A 170 -2.52 10.09 -3.85
N ILE A 171 -2.72 11.38 -3.59
CA ILE A 171 -3.81 12.14 -4.23
C ILE A 171 -3.41 12.38 -5.70
N SER A 172 -4.02 11.62 -6.61
CA SER A 172 -3.96 11.91 -8.04
C SER A 172 -4.65 13.24 -8.34
N TYR A 173 -4.19 13.98 -9.35
CA TYR A 173 -4.81 15.24 -9.72
C TYR A 173 -4.50 15.61 -11.17
N VAL A 174 -4.91 16.81 -11.60
CA VAL A 174 -4.63 17.34 -12.93
C VAL A 174 -3.67 18.53 -12.90
N ILE A 175 -2.83 18.64 -13.91
CA ILE A 175 -1.94 19.78 -14.13
C ILE A 175 -2.12 20.34 -15.54
N LEU A 176 -2.31 21.66 -15.64
CA LEU A 176 -2.37 22.37 -16.90
C LEU A 176 -0.93 22.75 -17.31
N ALA A 177 -0.51 22.35 -18.51
CA ALA A 177 0.81 22.63 -19.05
C ALA A 177 0.67 23.19 -20.49
N PRO A 178 1.10 24.43 -20.79
CA PRO A 178 1.63 25.43 -19.87
C PRO A 178 0.57 25.95 -18.88
N ASN A 179 1.02 26.50 -17.75
CA ASN A 179 0.19 27.30 -16.86
C ASN A 179 0.54 28.80 -16.99
N SER A 180 -0.25 29.67 -16.38
CA SER A 180 -0.01 31.12 -16.34
C SER A 180 -0.14 31.63 -14.92
N ASP A 181 0.81 32.45 -14.46
CA ASP A 181 0.88 33.01 -13.09
C ASP A 181 -0.16 34.13 -12.82
N TYR A 182 -1.24 34.22 -13.60
CA TYR A 182 -2.29 35.24 -13.43
C TYR A 182 -3.00 35.15 -12.06
N THR A 183 -2.68 34.15 -11.25
CA THR A 183 -3.34 33.86 -9.97
C THR A 183 -2.60 34.35 -8.73
N ASP A 184 -1.40 34.92 -8.85
CA ASP A 184 -0.69 35.51 -7.70
C ASP A 184 -0.80 37.04 -7.67
N THR A 185 -1.11 37.55 -6.49
CA THR A 185 -1.49 38.93 -6.13
C THR A 185 -0.41 40.00 -6.36
N THR A 186 0.54 39.77 -7.26
CA THR A 186 1.70 40.63 -7.53
C THR A 186 1.97 40.91 -9.01
N GLY A 187 1.11 40.46 -9.93
CA GLY A 187 1.01 40.97 -11.31
C GLY A 187 2.33 41.25 -12.03
N THR A 188 3.08 40.21 -12.44
CA THR A 188 4.39 40.46 -13.06
C THR A 188 4.74 39.67 -14.34
N SER A 189 3.86 38.86 -14.94
CA SER A 189 4.16 38.25 -16.25
C SER A 189 2.92 37.77 -17.03
N ASP A 190 2.75 38.28 -18.26
CA ASP A 190 1.74 37.86 -19.25
C ASP A 190 2.17 36.60 -20.05
N LYS A 191 3.16 35.84 -19.57
CA LYS A 191 3.77 34.72 -20.31
C LYS A 191 3.30 33.36 -19.82
N TRP A 192 3.08 32.46 -20.76
CA TRP A 192 2.87 31.04 -20.51
C TRP A 192 4.14 30.39 -19.95
N ASN A 193 4.01 29.68 -18.84
CA ASN A 193 5.08 28.86 -18.29
C ASN A 193 4.92 27.40 -18.77
N TYR A 194 5.84 26.98 -19.64
CA TYR A 194 5.90 25.62 -20.18
C TYR A 194 6.63 24.63 -19.28
N ASN A 195 7.20 25.09 -18.15
CA ASN A 195 7.86 24.25 -17.16
C ASN A 195 7.04 24.26 -15.88
N VAL A 196 6.15 23.29 -15.76
CA VAL A 196 5.21 23.19 -14.62
C VAL A 196 5.63 22.04 -13.72
N GLY A 197 5.20 22.07 -12.46
CA GLY A 197 5.50 20.98 -11.54
C GLY A 197 4.54 20.89 -10.38
N PHE A 198 4.61 19.75 -9.70
CA PHE A 198 3.84 19.43 -8.51
C PHE A 198 4.71 18.65 -7.52
N SER A 199 4.26 18.59 -6.27
CA SER A 199 4.92 17.81 -5.21
C SER A 199 4.08 16.60 -4.84
N LEU A 200 4.73 15.45 -4.74
CA LEU A 200 4.15 14.21 -4.26
C LEU A 200 4.03 14.26 -2.74
N LYS A 201 2.86 13.88 -2.24
CA LYS A 201 2.62 13.59 -0.83
C LYS A 201 1.80 12.30 -0.76
N GLY A 202 2.39 11.28 -0.18
CA GLY A 202 1.77 9.96 -0.02
C GLY A 202 1.45 9.70 1.44
N THR A 203 0.35 8.99 1.68
CA THR A 203 0.06 8.35 2.96
C THR A 203 0.38 6.87 2.85
N GLU A 204 1.11 6.35 3.82
CA GLU A 204 1.48 4.94 3.91
C GLU A 204 0.30 4.05 4.32
N GLU A 205 0.25 2.86 3.76
CA GLU A 205 -0.63 1.77 4.14
C GLU A 205 0.21 0.53 4.40
N GLN A 206 0.11 -0.03 5.61
CA GLN A 206 0.90 -1.19 6.02
C GLN A 206 0.53 -2.39 5.14
N ARG A 207 1.51 -2.93 4.43
CA ARG A 207 1.33 -4.16 3.66
C ARG A 207 1.29 -5.36 4.60
N THR A 208 0.59 -6.40 4.16
CA THR A 208 0.52 -7.67 4.87
C THR A 208 1.11 -8.80 4.04
N GLY A 209 1.59 -9.82 4.72
CA GLY A 209 2.09 -11.05 4.14
C GLY A 209 1.53 -12.28 4.82
N SER A 210 2.03 -13.42 4.38
CA SER A 210 1.55 -14.73 4.82
C SER A 210 2.68 -15.63 5.35
N LEU A 211 2.32 -16.48 6.32
CA LEU A 211 3.16 -17.52 6.92
C LEU A 211 2.49 -18.89 6.70
N LEU A 212 3.24 -19.84 6.14
CA LEU A 212 2.81 -21.22 5.96
C LEU A 212 3.52 -22.12 6.98
N ILE A 213 2.76 -22.67 7.91
CA ILE A 213 3.24 -23.70 8.84
C ILE A 213 2.95 -25.06 8.22
N LYS A 214 3.98 -25.83 7.92
CA LYS A 214 3.86 -27.22 7.45
C LYS A 214 4.16 -28.17 8.59
N LYS A 215 3.37 -29.24 8.68
CA LYS A 215 3.55 -30.30 9.65
C LYS A 215 3.53 -31.65 8.95
N LYS A 216 4.51 -32.48 9.27
CA LYS A 216 4.58 -33.88 8.82
C LYS A 216 4.65 -34.84 10.01
N LEU A 217 3.91 -35.94 9.91
CA LEU A 217 4.07 -37.08 10.82
C LEU A 217 4.89 -38.17 10.12
N GLU A 218 6.01 -38.59 10.72
CA GLU A 218 6.80 -39.71 10.18
C GLU A 218 6.13 -41.07 10.45
N SER A 219 5.35 -41.14 11.52
CA SER A 219 4.47 -42.25 11.81
C SER A 219 3.19 -41.72 12.45
N TYR A 220 2.07 -42.36 12.13
CA TYR A 220 0.74 -42.00 12.62
C TYR A 220 0.04 -43.26 13.16
N ASN A 221 -0.52 -43.17 14.35
CA ASN A 221 -1.26 -44.27 14.95
C ASN A 221 -2.75 -44.14 14.69
N ILE A 222 -3.24 -44.88 13.69
CA ILE A 222 -4.66 -44.92 13.31
C ILE A 222 -5.59 -45.29 14.48
N SER A 223 -5.10 -46.08 15.44
CA SER A 223 -5.92 -46.54 16.58
C SER A 223 -6.19 -45.44 17.62
N LEU A 224 -5.39 -44.36 17.62
CA LEU A 224 -5.60 -43.21 18.51
C LEU A 224 -6.58 -42.19 17.94
N GLY A 225 -6.93 -42.29 16.66
CA GLY A 225 -7.81 -41.35 15.98
C GLY A 225 -7.15 -40.01 15.71
N ASP A 226 -7.96 -38.96 15.63
CA ASP A 226 -7.52 -37.62 15.26
C ASP A 226 -6.55 -37.03 16.30
N VAL A 227 -5.54 -36.30 15.82
CA VAL A 227 -4.55 -35.64 16.68
C VAL A 227 -4.34 -34.18 16.26
N SER A 228 -4.23 -33.31 17.25
CA SER A 228 -4.01 -31.88 17.06
C SER A 228 -2.62 -31.46 17.52
N PHE A 229 -2.01 -30.53 16.78
CA PHE A 229 -0.75 -29.87 17.11
C PHE A 229 -0.98 -28.37 17.25
N VAL A 230 -0.37 -27.74 18.25
CA VAL A 230 -0.59 -26.33 18.56
C VAL A 230 0.67 -25.52 18.33
N TYR A 231 0.54 -24.46 17.53
CA TYR A 231 1.61 -23.56 17.15
C TYR A 231 1.33 -22.16 17.67
N ARG A 232 2.31 -21.57 18.36
CA ARG A 232 2.25 -20.18 18.77
C ARG A 232 3.13 -19.33 17.86
N VAL A 233 2.54 -18.29 17.27
CA VAL A 233 3.24 -17.31 16.45
C VAL A 233 3.34 -16.02 17.23
N LYS A 234 4.57 -15.62 17.55
CA LYS A 234 4.88 -14.40 18.30
C LYS A 234 5.76 -13.46 17.52
N GLY A 235 5.49 -12.17 17.57
CA GLY A 235 6.36 -11.16 17.00
C GLY A 235 5.95 -9.77 17.45
N GLN A 236 6.75 -8.79 17.06
CA GLN A 236 6.41 -7.39 17.26
C GLN A 236 6.96 -6.59 16.08
N LEU A 237 6.14 -5.69 15.55
CA LEU A 237 6.57 -4.70 14.57
C LEU A 237 6.11 -3.33 15.07
N ASP A 238 7.06 -2.49 15.47
CA ASP A 238 6.82 -1.24 16.20
C ASP A 238 5.89 -1.46 17.40
N ASP A 239 4.70 -0.87 17.41
CA ASP A 239 3.70 -1.01 18.48
C ASP A 239 2.73 -2.19 18.25
N GLN A 240 2.79 -2.87 17.09
CA GLN A 240 1.92 -4.00 16.77
C GLN A 240 2.48 -5.30 17.36
N ILE A 241 1.69 -5.94 18.23
CA ILE A 241 2.04 -7.22 18.86
C ILE A 241 1.34 -8.34 18.11
N ILE A 242 2.11 -9.36 17.74
CA ILE A 242 1.60 -10.62 17.19
C ILE A 242 1.78 -11.66 18.28
N ASP A 243 0.69 -12.26 18.78
CA ASP A 243 0.75 -13.37 19.75
C ASP A 243 -0.51 -14.22 19.62
N ASN A 244 -0.53 -15.07 18.60
CA ASN A 244 -1.68 -15.93 18.28
C ASN A 244 -1.30 -17.40 18.34
N VAL A 245 -2.29 -18.25 18.60
CA VAL A 245 -2.14 -19.69 18.67
C VAL A 245 -3.01 -20.32 17.58
N TYR A 246 -2.40 -21.20 16.78
CA TYR A 246 -3.00 -21.90 15.65
C TYR A 246 -2.92 -23.41 15.86
N THR A 247 -3.83 -24.15 15.25
CA THR A 247 -3.88 -25.62 15.34
C THR A 247 -3.78 -26.25 13.95
N ILE A 248 -3.11 -27.40 13.88
CA ILE A 248 -3.14 -28.30 12.72
C ILE A 248 -3.65 -29.66 13.21
N ASP A 249 -4.73 -30.14 12.60
CA ASP A 249 -5.36 -31.41 12.92
C ASP A 249 -5.00 -32.46 11.88
N PHE A 250 -4.74 -33.69 12.33
CA PHE A 250 -4.49 -34.85 11.49
C PHE A 250 -5.58 -35.89 11.71
N THR A 251 -6.21 -36.29 10.62
CA THR A 251 -7.16 -37.42 10.55
C THR A 251 -6.53 -38.65 9.90
N GLY A 252 -5.24 -38.58 9.54
CA GLY A 252 -4.50 -39.61 8.81
C GLY A 252 -2.98 -39.36 8.74
N PRO A 253 -2.21 -40.24 8.09
CA PRO A 253 -0.73 -40.24 8.06
C PRO A 253 -0.10 -39.20 7.09
N ASP A 254 -0.82 -38.16 6.70
CA ASP A 254 -0.41 -37.26 5.63
C ASP A 254 0.52 -36.12 6.12
N GLN A 255 0.74 -35.13 5.25
CA GLN A 255 1.33 -33.84 5.61
C GLN A 255 0.22 -32.81 5.56
N GLU A 256 0.09 -32.03 6.64
CA GLU A 256 -0.91 -30.97 6.74
C GLU A 256 -0.23 -29.62 6.84
N SER A 257 -0.98 -28.56 6.56
CA SER A 257 -0.44 -27.19 6.63
C SER A 257 -1.49 -26.17 7.05
N ARG A 258 -1.02 -25.06 7.61
CA ARG A 258 -1.83 -23.90 7.98
C ARG A 258 -1.22 -22.65 7.35
N LEU A 259 -1.98 -22.01 6.47
CA LEU A 259 -1.67 -20.68 5.96
C LEU A 259 -2.25 -19.63 6.92
N ILE A 260 -1.41 -18.71 7.38
CA ILE A 260 -1.76 -17.57 8.22
C ILE A 260 -1.53 -16.32 7.39
N THR A 261 -2.60 -15.60 7.06
CA THR A 261 -2.58 -14.41 6.22
C THR A 261 -2.71 -13.14 7.06
N GLY A 262 -2.41 -11.98 6.48
CA GLY A 262 -2.66 -10.69 7.14
C GLY A 262 -1.64 -10.31 8.21
N LEU A 263 -0.49 -10.98 8.25
CA LEU A 263 0.60 -10.62 9.15
C LEU A 263 1.31 -9.35 8.61
N PRO A 264 1.70 -8.38 9.45
CA PRO A 264 2.38 -7.18 8.98
C PRO A 264 3.68 -7.53 8.23
N ALA A 265 3.83 -7.03 7.00
CA ALA A 265 5.06 -7.20 6.23
C ALA A 265 6.27 -6.61 6.96
N THR A 266 7.45 -7.21 6.78
CA THR A 266 8.71 -6.99 7.51
C THR A 266 8.68 -7.36 9.00
N ALA A 267 7.55 -7.83 9.54
CA ALA A 267 7.53 -8.38 10.89
C ALA A 267 8.41 -9.63 10.96
N LYS A 268 9.17 -9.74 12.05
CA LYS A 268 9.91 -10.96 12.37
C LYS A 268 9.16 -11.72 13.44
N VAL A 269 8.78 -12.96 13.12
CA VAL A 269 8.02 -13.81 14.02
C VAL A 269 8.85 -15.02 14.48
N THR A 270 8.54 -15.47 15.69
CA THR A 270 8.94 -16.76 16.25
C THR A 270 7.75 -17.70 16.20
N VAL A 271 7.95 -18.88 15.62
CA VAL A 271 6.94 -19.94 15.54
C VAL A 271 7.39 -21.10 16.42
N THR A 272 6.60 -21.40 17.45
CA THR A 272 6.87 -22.47 18.44
C THR A 272 5.79 -23.53 18.35
N GLU A 273 6.18 -24.81 18.27
CA GLU A 273 5.25 -25.90 18.57
C GLU A 273 5.09 -26.04 20.09
N GLU A 274 4.03 -25.46 20.63
CA GLU A 274 3.74 -25.49 22.08
C GLU A 274 3.12 -26.82 22.51
N TYR A 275 2.45 -27.51 21.59
CA TYR A 275 1.86 -28.82 21.84
C TYR A 275 2.13 -29.77 20.67
N ALA A 276 2.91 -30.79 20.97
CA ALA A 276 3.35 -31.83 20.04
C ALA A 276 2.33 -32.95 19.82
N GLY A 277 1.09 -32.82 20.30
CA GLY A 277 0.09 -33.89 20.27
C GLY A 277 0.31 -34.94 21.36
N VAL A 278 -0.76 -35.49 21.92
CA VAL A 278 -0.66 -36.58 22.90
C VAL A 278 -0.18 -37.86 22.21
N SER A 279 0.83 -38.52 22.77
CA SER A 279 1.48 -39.72 22.21
C SER A 279 2.33 -39.47 20.95
N TYR A 280 2.78 -38.23 20.75
CA TYR A 280 3.69 -37.84 19.69
C TYR A 280 4.84 -37.02 20.27
N LYS A 281 6.00 -37.11 19.62
CA LYS A 281 7.19 -36.33 19.96
C LYS A 281 7.84 -35.77 18.69
N PRO A 282 8.59 -34.67 18.79
CA PRO A 282 9.42 -34.19 17.70
C PRO A 282 10.37 -35.28 17.21
N VAL A 283 10.58 -35.35 15.90
CA VAL A 283 11.62 -36.22 15.32
C VAL A 283 12.97 -35.72 15.79
N GLU A 284 13.89 -36.63 16.13
CA GLU A 284 15.22 -36.27 16.58
C GLU A 284 15.93 -35.38 15.54
N GLY A 285 16.44 -34.23 15.99
CA GLY A 285 17.08 -33.24 15.12
C GLY A 285 16.14 -32.33 14.31
N SER A 286 14.82 -32.50 14.43
CA SER A 286 13.85 -31.53 13.88
C SER A 286 13.78 -30.26 14.73
N GLN A 287 13.40 -29.15 14.11
CA GLN A 287 13.17 -27.90 14.84
C GLN A 287 11.78 -27.88 15.47
N THR A 288 11.70 -27.41 16.71
CA THR A 288 10.44 -27.15 17.43
C THR A 288 10.20 -25.65 17.64
N VAL A 289 11.16 -24.81 17.26
CA VAL A 289 11.10 -23.35 17.32
C VAL A 289 11.84 -22.79 16.10
N TYR A 290 11.18 -21.91 15.35
CA TYR A 290 11.76 -21.10 14.29
C TYR A 290 11.77 -19.64 14.75
N THR A 291 12.92 -18.97 14.75
CA THR A 291 13.06 -17.56 15.15
C THR A 291 13.36 -16.68 13.95
N ASP A 292 13.04 -15.39 14.06
CA ASP A 292 13.33 -14.37 13.04
C ASP A 292 12.77 -14.71 11.64
N VAL A 293 11.63 -15.39 11.58
CA VAL A 293 10.92 -15.66 10.32
C VAL A 293 10.33 -14.34 9.84
N GLU A 294 10.91 -13.80 8.77
CA GLU A 294 10.47 -12.53 8.19
C GLU A 294 9.23 -12.72 7.32
N ILE A 295 8.20 -11.90 7.57
CA ILE A 295 6.99 -11.85 6.78
C ILE A 295 7.23 -10.96 5.57
N VAL A 296 7.22 -11.54 4.37
CA VAL A 296 7.29 -10.79 3.11
C VAL A 296 5.89 -10.42 2.69
N ALA A 297 5.71 -9.19 2.19
CA ALA A 297 4.41 -8.73 1.72
C ALA A 297 3.87 -9.61 0.58
N ASP A 298 2.58 -9.91 0.63
CA ASP A 298 1.90 -10.59 -0.48
C ASP A 298 1.75 -9.56 -1.62
N ASP A 299 2.27 -9.88 -2.81
CA ASP A 299 2.09 -9.07 -4.03
C ASP A 299 0.80 -9.45 -4.80
N GLY A 300 -0.06 -10.27 -4.20
CA GLY A 300 -1.29 -10.76 -4.82
C GLY A 300 -0.99 -11.61 -6.06
N ASP A 301 -1.71 -11.33 -7.15
CA ASP A 301 -1.51 -11.99 -8.45
C ASP A 301 -0.43 -11.31 -9.32
N GLU A 302 0.37 -10.39 -8.76
CA GLU A 302 1.48 -9.78 -9.49
C GLU A 302 2.65 -10.77 -9.64
N GLU A 303 3.23 -10.84 -10.84
CA GLU A 303 4.35 -11.73 -11.16
C GLU A 303 5.71 -11.03 -10.92
N PRO A 304 6.69 -11.70 -10.29
CA PRO A 304 6.64 -13.07 -9.77
C PRO A 304 5.83 -13.19 -8.48
N VAL A 305 4.98 -14.21 -8.39
CA VAL A 305 4.26 -14.51 -7.13
C VAL A 305 5.26 -14.87 -6.04
N ILE A 306 5.31 -14.07 -4.97
CA ILE A 306 6.18 -14.32 -3.83
C ILE A 306 5.53 -15.40 -2.94
N PRO A 307 6.20 -16.55 -2.69
CA PRO A 307 5.65 -17.56 -1.81
C PRO A 307 5.67 -17.10 -0.35
N PRO A 308 4.71 -17.56 0.48
CA PRO A 308 4.69 -17.23 1.89
C PRO A 308 5.96 -17.73 2.60
N ALA A 309 6.36 -17.01 3.65
CA ALA A 309 7.37 -17.50 4.57
C ALA A 309 6.94 -18.89 5.07
N THR A 310 7.84 -19.87 5.07
CA THR A 310 7.47 -21.27 5.36
C THR A 310 8.34 -21.85 6.47
N VAL A 311 7.71 -22.58 7.39
CA VAL A 311 8.37 -23.34 8.47
C VAL A 311 7.87 -24.78 8.47
N ASP A 312 8.73 -25.75 8.81
CA ASP A 312 8.48 -27.18 8.62
C ASP A 312 8.70 -28.00 9.90
N PHE A 313 7.61 -28.40 10.56
CA PHE A 313 7.65 -29.22 11.77
C PHE A 313 7.50 -30.70 11.46
N LYS A 314 8.17 -31.57 12.25
CA LYS A 314 8.12 -33.03 12.08
C LYS A 314 8.00 -33.76 13.41
N ASN A 315 6.95 -34.57 13.55
CA ASN A 315 6.78 -35.43 14.74
C ASN A 315 6.62 -36.89 14.34
N THR A 316 6.81 -37.78 15.30
CA THR A 316 6.61 -39.22 15.17
C THR A 316 5.86 -39.72 16.40
N TYR A 317 5.10 -40.79 16.21
CA TYR A 317 4.44 -41.48 17.30
C TYR A 317 5.47 -41.98 18.33
N ASP A 318 5.18 -41.81 19.62
CA ASP A 318 6.13 -42.06 20.72
C ASP A 318 5.87 -43.35 21.53
N ASP A 319 5.01 -44.22 21.01
CA ASP A 319 4.50 -45.43 21.68
C ASP A 319 3.55 -45.19 22.87
N GLY A 320 3.09 -43.95 23.06
CA GLY A 320 2.07 -43.58 24.04
C GLY A 320 0.67 -44.11 23.69
N LEU A 321 -0.09 -44.57 24.69
CA LEU A 321 -1.43 -45.15 24.51
C LEU A 321 -2.58 -44.19 24.84
N ILE A 322 -2.32 -42.89 24.95
CA ILE A 322 -3.34 -41.90 25.31
C ILE A 322 -3.98 -41.34 24.04
N SER A 323 -5.29 -41.51 23.91
CA SER A 323 -6.06 -41.25 22.69
C SER A 323 -6.86 -39.93 22.68
N SER A 324 -6.61 -39.01 23.63
CA SER A 324 -7.38 -37.76 23.66
C SER A 324 -6.59 -36.57 24.21
N GLY A 325 -6.38 -35.56 23.38
CA GLY A 325 -6.01 -34.20 23.76
C GLY A 325 -6.89 -33.24 22.95
N ILE A 326 -7.52 -32.28 23.62
CA ILE A 326 -8.31 -31.23 22.95
C ILE A 326 -7.37 -30.05 22.73
N ALA A 327 -7.23 -29.58 21.49
CA ALA A 327 -6.62 -28.29 21.18
C ALA A 327 -7.68 -27.20 21.04
N ALA A 328 -7.34 -25.97 21.41
CA ALA A 328 -8.19 -24.80 21.24
C ALA A 328 -7.39 -23.71 20.53
N GLU A 329 -7.96 -23.15 19.46
CA GLU A 329 -7.40 -22.02 18.74
C GLU A 329 -7.87 -20.71 19.40
N ASN A 330 -6.94 -19.79 19.66
CA ASN A 330 -7.25 -18.44 20.12
C ASN A 330 -6.61 -17.46 19.15
N GLN A 331 -7.45 -16.64 18.52
CA GLN A 331 -7.02 -15.53 17.69
C GLN A 331 -7.43 -14.23 18.37
N PHE A 332 -6.46 -13.36 18.58
CA PHE A 332 -6.67 -11.98 19.02
C PHE A 332 -6.47 -11.08 17.81
N ILE A 333 -7.51 -10.30 17.50
CA ILE A 333 -7.49 -9.29 16.44
C ILE A 333 -7.55 -7.93 17.14
N ASP A 334 -6.59 -7.07 16.86
CA ASP A 334 -6.65 -5.64 17.18
C ASP A 334 -7.41 -4.95 16.04
N ASP A 335 -8.56 -4.36 16.34
CA ASP A 335 -9.42 -3.69 15.36
C ASP A 335 -8.97 -2.24 15.06
N GLY A 336 -7.87 -1.79 15.66
CA GLY A 336 -7.37 -0.43 15.51
C GLY A 336 -8.04 0.60 16.45
N ASN A 337 -8.99 0.20 17.30
CA ASN A 337 -9.59 1.04 18.34
C ASN A 337 -8.99 0.79 19.74
N GLY A 338 -8.03 -0.14 19.85
CA GLY A 338 -7.44 -0.57 21.11
C GLY A 338 -8.35 -1.52 21.91
N GLU A 339 -9.36 -2.12 21.26
CA GLU A 339 -10.15 -3.21 21.82
C GLU A 339 -9.69 -4.55 21.21
N VAL A 340 -9.22 -5.45 22.08
CA VAL A 340 -8.88 -6.82 21.67
C VAL A 340 -10.16 -7.63 21.65
N HIS A 341 -10.56 -8.11 20.47
CA HIS A 341 -11.71 -8.99 20.32
C HIS A 341 -11.26 -10.45 20.25
N PHE A 342 -11.98 -11.32 20.98
CA PHE A 342 -11.88 -12.77 20.82
C PHE A 342 -12.79 -13.19 19.67
N ASP A 343 -12.21 -13.63 18.54
CA ASP A 343 -13.01 -14.26 17.48
C ASP A 343 -13.25 -15.74 17.82
N GLY A 344 -14.30 -15.97 18.61
CA GLY A 344 -14.76 -17.32 18.96
C GLY A 344 -15.76 -17.92 17.97
N ARG A 345 -15.94 -17.39 16.75
CA ARG A 345 -17.04 -17.80 15.86
C ARG A 345 -16.63 -17.99 14.39
N LYS A 346 -15.84 -19.02 14.09
CA LYS A 346 -16.04 -19.80 12.86
C LYS A 346 -15.76 -21.29 13.11
N PRO A 347 -16.75 -22.19 13.05
CA PRO A 347 -16.46 -23.56 12.62
C PRO A 347 -15.91 -23.46 11.20
N PHE A 348 -14.68 -23.89 10.96
CA PHE A 348 -14.11 -23.92 9.62
C PHE A 348 -14.82 -24.99 8.79
N GLU A 349 -15.43 -24.57 7.68
CA GLU A 349 -15.70 -25.46 6.55
C GLU A 349 -14.37 -25.72 5.85
N SER A 350 -14.01 -27.00 5.71
CA SER A 350 -12.80 -27.45 5.03
C SER A 350 -12.92 -27.19 3.51
N GLU A 351 -12.31 -26.13 3.01
CA GLU A 351 -11.93 -26.11 1.59
C GLU A 351 -10.62 -26.88 1.43
N ASN A 352 -10.76 -28.14 1.03
CA ASN A 352 -9.65 -29.01 0.66
C ASN A 352 -8.94 -28.43 -0.56
N VAL A 353 -7.81 -27.76 -0.36
CA VAL A 353 -6.80 -27.62 -1.41
C VAL A 353 -5.93 -28.88 -1.35
N ARG A 354 -6.12 -29.77 -2.32
CA ARG A 354 -5.33 -30.99 -2.51
C ARG A 354 -3.96 -30.72 -3.12
#